data_AF-A0A353R6K4-F1
#
_entry.id   AF-A0A353R6K4-F1
#
_cell.length_a   1.000
_cell.length_b   1.000
_cell.length_c   1.000
_cell.angle_alpha   90.00
_cell.angle_beta   90.00
_cell.angle_gamma   90.00
#
_symmetry.space_group_name_H-M   'P 1'
#
loop_
_entity.id
_entity.type
_entity.pdbx_description
1 polymer ?
#
loop_
_entity_poly.entity_id
_entity_poly.type
_entity_poly.pdbx_seq_one_letter_code
_entity_poly.pdbx_strand_id
1 'polypeptide(L)' 'VVVCGGKVIARAHNLSETLNDPTAHAEMQAITSACNTLGGKYLDQCTLYVTLEPCPMCAG' A
#
# COMPACT_ATOMS: atom_id res chain seq x y z
N VAL A 1 -0.65 -5.70 1.78
CA VAL A 1 -1.97 -5.69 2.47
C VAL A 1 -1.91 -4.67 3.59
N VAL A 2 -2.92 -3.80 3.74
CA VAL A 2 -3.01 -2.87 4.89
C VAL A 2 -4.11 -3.32 5.83
N VAL A 3 -3.78 -3.39 7.12
CA VAL A 3 -4.69 -3.76 8.21
C VAL A 3 -4.82 -2.59 9.17
N CYS A 4 -6.04 -2.24 9.58
CA CYS A 4 -6.32 -1.24 10.61
C CYS A 4 -7.32 -1.81 11.62
N GLY A 5 -7.00 -1.78 12.91
CA GLY A 5 -7.86 -2.34 13.97
C GLY A 5 -8.22 -3.82 13.76
N GLY A 6 -7.29 -4.62 13.22
CA GLY A 6 -7.51 -6.04 12.90
C GLY A 6 -8.35 -6.30 11.64
N LYS A 7 -8.78 -5.27 10.92
CA LYS A 7 -9.53 -5.40 9.66
C LYS A 7 -8.65 -5.09 8.48
N VAL A 8 -8.73 -5.90 7.43
CA VAL A 8 -8.07 -5.59 6.15
C VAL A 8 -8.82 -4.46 5.47
N ILE A 9 -8.12 -3.36 5.20
CA ILE A 9 -8.68 -2.17 4.54
C ILE A 9 -8.18 -1.99 3.12
N ALA A 10 -7.04 -2.61 2.75
CA ALA A 10 -6.55 -2.60 1.37
C ALA A 10 -5.75 -3.85 1.01
N ARG A 11 -5.84 -4.26 -0.25
CA ARG A 11 -5.03 -5.31 -0.87
C ARG A 11 -4.59 -4.84 -2.24
N ALA A 12 -3.31 -5.01 -2.54
CA ALA A 12 -2.72 -4.71 -3.84
C ALA A 12 -1.54 -5.65 -4.11
N HIS A 13 -1.10 -5.66 -5.37
CA HIS A 13 0.09 -6.35 -5.85
C HIS A 13 0.84 -5.43 -6.82
N ASN A 14 2.05 -5.82 -7.23
CA ASN A 14 2.84 -5.03 -8.16
C ASN A 14 2.14 -4.95 -9.52
N LEU A 15 1.98 -3.73 -10.03
CA LEU A 15 1.31 -3.44 -11.30
C LEU A 15 2.22 -2.68 -12.27
N SER A 16 3.53 -2.60 -12.03
CA SER A 16 4.45 -1.82 -12.85
C SER A 16 4.37 -2.12 -14.34
N GLU A 17 4.41 -3.40 -14.72
CA GLU A 17 4.29 -3.81 -16.12
C GLU A 17 2.87 -3.59 -16.66
N THR A 18 1.85 -3.95 -15.87
CA THR A 18 0.43 -3.83 -16.25
C THR A 18 0.04 -2.39 -16.57
N LEU A 19 0.58 -1.43 -15.80
CA LEU A 19 0.27 0.00 -15.94
C LEU A 19 1.35 0.78 -16.70
N ASN A 20 2.45 0.13 -17.09
CA ASN A 20 3.66 0.79 -17.60
C ASN A 20 4.11 1.96 -16.71
N ASP A 21 4.07 1.73 -15.39
CA ASP A 21 4.36 2.74 -14.36
C ASP A 21 5.42 2.19 -13.38
N PRO A 22 6.64 2.75 -13.37
CA PRO A 22 7.71 2.28 -12.49
C PRO A 22 7.40 2.49 -11.00
N THR A 23 6.40 3.31 -10.65
CA THR A 23 6.00 3.59 -9.27
C THR A 23 4.87 2.69 -8.76
N ALA A 24 4.24 1.90 -9.64
CA ALA A 24 3.07 1.08 -9.34
C ALA A 24 3.38 -0.21 -8.53
N HIS A 25 4.27 -0.08 -7.55
CA HIS A 25 4.60 -1.11 -6.57
C HIS A 25 3.41 -1.45 -5.67
N ALA A 26 3.40 -2.68 -5.13
CA ALA A 26 2.30 -3.17 -4.29
C ALA A 26 2.05 -2.28 -3.07
N GLU A 27 3.12 -1.75 -2.47
CA GLU A 27 3.12 -0.86 -1.31
C GLU A 27 2.40 0.44 -1.63
N MET A 28 2.78 1.10 -2.73
CA MET A 28 2.22 2.37 -3.17
C MET A 28 0.72 2.25 -3.45
N GLN A 29 0.34 1.18 -4.14
CA GLN A 29 -1.06 0.90 -4.45
C GLN A 29 -1.88 0.58 -3.20
N ALA A 30 -1.32 -0.20 -2.27
CA ALA A 30 -2.00 -0.55 -1.02
C ALA A 30 -2.17 0.67 -0.10
N ILE A 31 -1.17 1.55 0.00
CA ILE A 31 -1.22 2.80 0.78
C ILE A 31 -2.29 3.72 0.20
N THR A 32 -2.26 3.96 -1.12
CA THR A 32 -3.24 4.82 -1.80
C THR A 32 -4.67 4.31 -1.60
N SER A 33 -4.88 3.00 -1.76
CA SER A 33 -6.18 2.36 -1.51
C SER A 33 -6.63 2.46 -0.05
N ALA A 34 -5.72 2.31 0.92
CA ALA A 34 -6.02 2.43 2.34
C ALA A 34 -6.39 3.88 2.72
N CYS A 35 -5.65 4.87 2.20
CA CYS A 35 -5.94 6.29 2.41
C CYS A 35 -7.34 6.65 1.88
N ASN A 36 -7.68 6.18 0.68
CA ASN A 36 -9.02 6.36 0.09
C ASN A 36 -10.12 5.70 0.94
N THR A 37 -9.82 4.54 1.55
CA THR A 37 -10.77 3.83 2.43
C THR A 37 -11.02 4.58 3.73
N LEU A 38 -9.99 5.23 4.30
CA LEU A 38 -10.11 5.98 5.55
C LEU A 38 -10.52 7.45 5.34
N GLY A 39 -10.51 7.94 4.10
CA GLY A 39 -10.84 9.34 3.77
C GLY A 39 -9.76 10.34 4.22
N GLY A 40 -8.51 9.90 4.37
CA GLY A 40 -7.43 10.72 4.89
C GLY A 40 -6.05 10.26 4.40
N LYS A 41 -5.06 11.15 4.54
CA LYS A 41 -3.68 10.91 4.08
C LYS A 41 -2.79 10.16 5.09
N TYR A 42 -3.23 10.04 6.33
CA TYR A 42 -2.47 9.38 7.40
C TYR A 42 -3.07 8.02 7.71
N LEU A 43 -2.21 7.01 7.75
CA LEU A 43 -2.56 5.62 8.08
C LEU A 43 -2.16 5.29 9.52
N ASP A 44 -2.58 6.14 10.46
CA ASP A 44 -2.30 5.91 11.89
C ASP A 44 -2.92 4.59 12.34
N GLN A 45 -2.22 3.87 13.23
CA GLN A 45 -2.66 2.56 13.75
C GLN A 45 -2.88 1.49 12.66
N CYS A 46 -2.29 1.68 11.48
CA CYS A 46 -2.29 0.69 10.42
C CYS A 46 -1.00 -0.12 10.39
N THR A 47 -1.08 -1.36 9.94
CA THR A 47 0.07 -2.22 9.66
C THR A 47 0.06 -2.60 8.18
N LEU A 48 1.18 -2.32 7.50
CA LEU A 48 1.41 -2.74 6.13
C LEU A 48 2.17 -4.08 6.14
N TYR A 49 1.57 -5.10 5.54
CA TYR A 49 2.18 -6.39 5.29
C TYR A 49 2.62 -6.50 3.84
N VAL A 50 3.90 -6.78 3.64
CA VAL A 50 4.55 -6.96 2.34
C VAL A 50 5.28 -8.29 2.31
N THR A 51 5.33 -8.91 1.13
CA THR A 51 5.99 -10.22 0.92
C THR A 51 7.47 -10.10 0.63
N LEU A 52 7.93 -8.91 0.24
CA LEU A 52 9.32 -8.56 -0.03
C LEU A 52 9.65 -7.30 0.77
N GLU A 53 10.91 -7.14 1.17
CA GLU A 53 11.39 -5.91 1.81
C GLU A 53 11.15 -4.71 0.88
N PRO A 54 10.57 -3.61 1.39
CA PRO A 54 10.25 -2.44 0.57
C PRO A 54 11.51 -1.75 0.08
N CYS A 55 11.48 -1.24 -1.16
CA CYS A 55 12.58 -0.46 -1.72
C CYS A 55 12.66 0.96 -1.10
N PRO A 56 13.74 1.73 -1.34
CA PRO A 56 13.88 3.08 -0.79
C PRO A 56 12.73 4.04 -1.14
N MET A 57 12.08 3.86 -2.30
CA MET A 57 10.91 4.64 -2.68
C MET A 57 9.68 4.29 -1.83
N CYS A 58 9.44 3.01 -1.53
CA CYS A 58 8.27 2.57 -0.78
C CYS A 58 8.45 2.68 0.74
N ALA A 59 9.70 2.70 1.20
CA ALA A 59 10.05 2.86 2.61
C ALA A 59 10.07 4.32 3.08
N GLY A 60 10.16 5.28 2.14
CA GLY A 60 10.13 6.72 2.40
C GLY A 60 8.72 7.26 2.51
#